data_AF-A0A8H4PJ42-F1
#
_entry.id   AF-A0A8H4PJ42-F1
#
_cell.length_a   1.000
_cell.length_b   1.000
_cell.length_c   1.000
_cell.angle_alpha   90.00
_cell.angle_beta   90.00
_cell.angle_gamma   90.00
#
_symmetry.space_group_name_H-M   'P 1'
#
loop_
_entity.id
_entity.type
_entity.pdbx_description
1 polymer ?
#
loop_
_entity_poly.entity_id
_entity_poly.type
_entity_poly.pdbx_seq_one_letter_code
_entity_poly.pdbx_strand_id
1 'polypeptide(L)'
;MFTAVAKFKLWSQAVNHTQWPGSGLRGDPIFDAFYSSNVQFIDNSTYQQETVQAAGAALLDKIGRPTILLGHSQGGFMPTLIADARPELTKSIILLEPGGPPFKGAIYNPNVTRPWGLVDIPITYDPAVTDPAVDLVQQVHVKRDELSIECILQAENPKPRQLVNLEDKPILIVTGEASYHAPYDHCTAEFFRQAGCEKTKHIELGKVGVHGNGHMLFMEKNIDEIFAVVEGWIQSN
;
A
#
# COMPACT_ATOMS: atom_id res chain seq x y z
N MET A 1 1.84 0.06 17.65
CA MET A 1 2.73 -1.10 17.94
C MET A 1 2.28 -2.24 17.06
N PHE A 2 3.14 -2.73 16.16
CA PHE A 2 2.77 -3.66 15.08
C PHE A 2 2.94 -5.14 15.43
N THR A 3 3.59 -5.44 16.55
CA THR A 3 4.16 -6.76 16.88
C THR A 3 3.30 -7.61 17.83
N ALA A 4 2.29 -7.04 18.48
CA ALA A 4 1.43 -7.76 19.44
C ALA A 4 -0.02 -7.27 19.39
N VAL A 5 -0.52 -6.97 18.18
CA VAL A 5 -1.78 -6.23 18.00
C VAL A 5 -3.01 -6.91 18.63
N ALA A 6 -3.04 -8.25 18.67
CA ALA A 6 -4.10 -9.03 19.32
C ALA A 6 -4.27 -8.74 20.83
N LYS A 7 -3.22 -8.24 21.51
CA LYS A 7 -3.29 -7.84 22.92
C LYS A 7 -3.96 -6.49 23.12
N PHE A 8 -3.88 -5.61 22.13
CA PHE A 8 -4.38 -4.24 22.23
C PHE A 8 -5.73 -4.04 21.53
N LYS A 9 -6.03 -4.84 20.49
CA LYS A 9 -7.33 -4.87 19.80
C LYS A 9 -7.80 -3.49 19.33
N LEU A 10 -6.88 -2.70 18.77
CA LEU A 10 -7.15 -1.33 18.33
C LEU A 10 -8.04 -1.26 17.06
N TRP A 11 -8.19 -2.38 16.35
CA TRP A 11 -9.14 -2.60 15.26
C TRP A 11 -9.69 -4.03 15.34
N SER A 12 -10.84 -4.27 14.70
CA SER A 12 -11.59 -5.53 14.82
C SER A 12 -10.77 -6.77 14.45
N GLN A 13 -10.01 -6.70 13.36
CA GLN A 13 -9.23 -7.82 12.84
C GLN A 13 -7.97 -8.12 13.66
N ALA A 14 -7.52 -7.21 14.53
CA ALA A 14 -6.29 -7.38 15.31
C ALA A 14 -6.29 -8.67 16.15
N VAL A 15 -7.48 -9.15 16.53
CA VAL A 15 -7.67 -10.39 17.30
C VAL A 15 -7.10 -11.63 16.62
N ASN A 16 -6.96 -11.61 15.29
CA ASN A 16 -6.43 -12.72 14.52
C ASN A 16 -4.89 -12.81 14.57
N HIS A 17 -4.20 -11.80 15.09
CA HIS A 17 -2.74 -11.74 15.00
C HIS A 17 -2.05 -12.81 15.86
N THR A 18 -1.38 -13.74 15.19
CA THR A 18 -0.74 -14.91 15.82
C THR A 18 0.64 -15.22 15.28
N GLN A 19 1.08 -14.56 14.20
CA GLN A 19 2.29 -14.94 13.47
C GLN A 19 3.56 -14.19 13.87
N TRP A 20 3.48 -13.17 14.73
CA TRP A 20 4.70 -12.55 15.26
C TRP A 20 5.56 -13.55 16.08
N PRO A 21 6.89 -13.61 15.85
CA PRO A 21 7.78 -14.46 16.63
C PRO A 21 8.03 -13.88 18.03
N GLY A 22 7.91 -14.73 19.06
CA GLY A 22 8.00 -14.29 20.47
C GLY A 22 6.72 -13.60 20.96
N SER A 23 6.82 -12.83 22.04
CA SER A 23 5.67 -12.19 22.67
C SER A 23 5.24 -10.87 22.02
N GLY A 24 6.13 -10.28 21.21
CA GLY A 24 5.94 -9.00 20.53
C GLY A 24 5.87 -7.79 21.45
N LEU A 25 6.29 -7.92 22.71
CA LEU A 25 6.27 -6.86 23.72
C LEU A 25 7.68 -6.46 24.15
N ARG A 26 7.82 -5.25 24.68
CA ARG A 26 9.08 -4.75 25.26
C ARG A 26 9.66 -5.73 26.28
N GLY A 27 10.96 -5.99 26.20
CA GLY A 27 11.68 -6.96 27.03
C GLY A 27 11.74 -8.37 26.44
N ASP A 28 11.01 -8.63 25.36
CA ASP A 28 11.22 -9.81 24.53
C ASP A 28 12.40 -9.56 23.58
N PRO A 29 13.42 -10.46 23.51
CA PRO A 29 14.60 -10.23 22.68
C PRO A 29 14.30 -9.99 21.20
N ILE A 30 13.22 -10.59 20.67
CA ILE A 30 12.83 -10.44 19.26
C ILE A 30 12.21 -9.06 19.02
N PHE A 31 11.32 -8.65 19.93
CA PHE A 31 10.77 -7.29 19.89
C PHE A 31 11.86 -6.24 20.08
N ASP A 32 12.76 -6.41 21.04
CA ASP A 32 13.81 -5.43 21.35
C ASP A 32 14.79 -5.31 20.17
N ALA A 33 15.11 -6.41 19.48
CA ALA A 33 15.90 -6.39 18.25
C ALA A 33 15.18 -5.62 17.13
N PHE A 34 13.90 -5.92 16.86
CA PHE A 34 13.08 -5.17 15.90
C PHE A 34 13.02 -3.68 16.27
N TYR A 35 12.78 -3.37 17.53
CA TYR A 35 12.68 -1.99 17.99
C TYR A 35 14.00 -1.24 17.76
N SER A 36 15.14 -1.88 18.03
CA SER A 36 16.48 -1.32 17.82
C SER A 36 16.86 -1.06 16.35
N SER A 37 16.20 -1.69 15.38
CA SER A 37 16.46 -1.45 13.96
C SER A 37 15.76 -0.23 13.40
N ASN A 38 14.89 0.43 14.18
CA ASN A 38 14.21 1.65 13.76
C ASN A 38 15.16 2.85 13.82
N VAL A 39 15.04 3.75 12.85
CA VAL A 39 15.81 4.99 12.75
C VAL A 39 14.89 6.20 12.82
N GLN A 40 15.46 7.41 12.89
CA GLN A 40 14.68 8.64 12.88
C GLN A 40 13.79 8.74 11.65
N PHE A 41 12.60 9.27 11.88
CA PHE A 41 11.59 9.48 10.85
C PHE A 41 11.66 10.92 10.31
N ILE A 42 11.56 11.08 9.00
CA ILE A 42 11.42 12.39 8.36
C ILE A 42 9.91 12.70 8.27
N ASP A 43 9.44 13.69 9.02
CA ASP A 43 8.01 14.06 9.07
C ASP A 43 7.62 15.02 7.93
N ASN A 44 7.85 14.58 6.69
CA ASN A 44 7.46 15.31 5.49
C ASN A 44 7.22 14.32 4.34
N SER A 45 5.94 14.03 4.04
CA SER A 45 5.56 13.06 3.01
C SER A 45 5.97 13.51 1.61
N THR A 46 5.76 14.78 1.27
CA THR A 46 6.13 15.36 -0.03
C THR A 46 7.63 15.21 -0.29
N TYR A 47 8.46 15.62 0.67
CA TYR A 47 9.91 15.50 0.55
C TYR A 47 10.38 14.04 0.39
N GLN A 48 9.82 13.12 1.17
CA GLN A 48 10.13 11.69 1.04
C GLN A 48 9.75 11.15 -0.33
N GLN A 49 8.55 11.48 -0.81
CA GLN A 49 8.07 11.01 -2.11
C GLN A 49 8.88 11.57 -3.28
N GLU A 50 9.17 12.88 -3.29
CA GLU A 50 9.99 13.51 -4.33
C GLU A 50 11.40 12.92 -4.39
N THR A 51 12.06 12.79 -3.24
CA THR A 51 13.44 12.31 -3.18
C THR A 51 13.55 10.83 -3.52
N VAL A 52 12.62 9.98 -3.06
CA VAL A 52 12.60 8.56 -3.38
C VAL A 52 12.21 8.33 -4.85
N GLN A 53 11.27 9.09 -5.41
CA GLN A 53 10.94 9.04 -6.84
C GLN A 53 12.17 9.35 -7.69
N ALA A 54 12.86 10.46 -7.40
CA ALA A 54 14.05 10.87 -8.15
C ALA A 54 15.18 9.84 -8.05
N ALA A 55 15.48 9.35 -6.84
CA ALA A 55 16.52 8.34 -6.62
C ALA A 55 16.16 7.00 -7.27
N GLY A 56 14.90 6.56 -7.16
CA GLY A 56 14.41 5.33 -7.75
C GLY A 56 14.41 5.37 -9.28
N ALA A 57 14.01 6.49 -9.88
CA ALA A 57 14.10 6.69 -11.33
C ALA A 57 15.54 6.60 -11.82
N ALA A 58 16.49 7.27 -11.14
CA ALA A 58 17.91 7.19 -11.47
C ALA A 58 18.48 5.78 -11.29
N LEU A 59 18.00 5.03 -10.29
CA LEU A 59 18.37 3.63 -10.09
C LEU A 59 17.86 2.75 -11.23
N LEU A 60 16.62 2.94 -11.69
CA LEU A 60 16.09 2.20 -12.84
C LEU A 60 16.87 2.52 -14.12
N ASP A 61 17.20 3.79 -14.37
CA ASP A 61 18.04 4.19 -15.50
C ASP A 61 19.41 3.48 -15.47
N LYS A 62 20.00 3.32 -14.27
CA LYS A 62 21.25 2.60 -14.08
C LYS A 62 21.12 1.09 -14.28
N ILE A 63 20.00 0.50 -13.88
CA ILE A 63 19.72 -0.93 -14.09
C ILE A 63 19.49 -1.22 -15.58
N GLY A 64 18.87 -0.30 -16.31
CA GLY A 64 18.74 -0.35 -17.77
C GLY A 64 17.85 -1.48 -18.30
N ARG A 65 17.00 -2.07 -17.46
CA ARG A 65 16.04 -3.11 -17.84
C ARG A 65 14.78 -3.07 -16.98
N PRO A 66 13.64 -3.56 -17.50
CA PRO A 66 12.39 -3.65 -16.75
C PRO A 66 12.57 -4.36 -15.40
N THR A 67 12.12 -3.73 -14.32
CA THR A 67 12.30 -4.19 -12.94
C THR A 67 10.96 -4.26 -12.20
N ILE A 68 10.80 -5.22 -11.30
CA ILE A 68 9.65 -5.32 -10.40
C ILE A 68 9.93 -4.43 -9.18
N LEU A 69 9.04 -3.48 -8.91
CA LEU A 69 9.16 -2.55 -7.79
C LEU A 69 8.31 -3.04 -6.62
N LEU A 70 8.88 -3.10 -5.43
CA LEU A 70 8.19 -3.51 -4.20
C LEU A 70 8.28 -2.42 -3.14
N GLY A 71 7.16 -2.12 -2.49
CA GLY A 71 7.07 -1.17 -1.38
C GLY A 71 6.22 -1.72 -0.24
N HIS A 72 6.46 -1.23 0.98
CA HIS A 72 5.71 -1.59 2.18
C HIS A 72 5.29 -0.35 2.97
N SER A 73 4.08 -0.37 3.55
CA SER A 73 3.59 0.66 4.48
C SER A 73 3.66 2.07 3.88
N GLN A 74 4.27 3.03 4.57
CA GLN A 74 4.54 4.37 4.04
C GLN A 74 5.35 4.34 2.74
N GLY A 75 6.33 3.42 2.63
CA GLY A 75 7.09 3.20 1.41
C GLY A 75 6.27 2.53 0.29
N GLY A 76 5.03 2.12 0.57
CA GLY A 76 4.16 1.37 -0.32
C GLY A 76 3.92 2.09 -1.65
N PHE A 77 3.64 3.39 -1.67
CA PHE A 77 3.41 4.11 -2.92
C PHE A 77 4.66 4.66 -3.61
N MET A 78 5.85 4.47 -3.02
CA MET A 78 7.11 4.87 -3.67
C MET A 78 7.32 4.13 -5.01
N PRO A 79 7.11 2.79 -5.10
CA PRO A 79 7.02 2.08 -6.37
C PRO A 79 6.10 2.72 -7.41
N THR A 80 4.92 3.18 -7.01
CA THR A 80 3.93 3.82 -7.90
C THR A 80 4.48 5.11 -8.51
N LEU A 81 5.13 5.95 -7.70
CA LEU A 81 5.75 7.20 -8.16
C LEU A 81 6.97 6.95 -9.05
N ILE A 82 7.80 5.97 -8.72
CA ILE A 82 8.95 5.58 -9.53
C ILE A 82 8.48 5.03 -10.88
N ALA A 83 7.42 4.21 -10.88
CA ALA A 83 6.82 3.66 -12.08
C ALA A 83 6.23 4.75 -12.98
N ASP A 84 5.55 5.75 -12.41
CA ASP A 84 5.06 6.91 -13.16
C ASP A 84 6.19 7.68 -13.83
N ALA A 85 7.34 7.82 -13.16
CA ALA A 85 8.51 8.51 -13.71
C ALA A 85 9.28 7.67 -14.76
N ARG A 86 9.21 6.33 -14.69
CA ARG A 86 9.92 5.38 -15.57
C ARG A 86 9.03 4.19 -15.95
N PRO A 87 7.95 4.40 -16.71
CA PRO A 87 6.99 3.35 -17.03
C PRO A 87 7.64 2.22 -17.86
N GLU A 88 8.50 2.57 -18.81
CA GLU A 88 9.20 1.59 -19.68
C GLU A 88 10.22 0.72 -18.94
N LEU A 89 10.74 1.17 -17.80
CA LEU A 89 11.69 0.42 -16.96
C LEU A 89 10.99 -0.28 -15.79
N THR A 90 9.66 -0.21 -15.72
CA THR A 90 8.86 -0.88 -14.70
C THR A 90 8.13 -2.06 -15.30
N LYS A 91 8.44 -3.25 -14.82
CA LYS A 91 7.77 -4.50 -15.24
C LYS A 91 6.44 -4.68 -14.52
N SER A 92 6.43 -4.49 -13.20
CA SER A 92 5.23 -4.61 -12.35
C SER A 92 5.47 -3.99 -10.97
N ILE A 93 4.38 -3.81 -10.21
CA ILE A 93 4.38 -3.13 -8.92
C ILE A 93 3.79 -4.06 -7.84
N ILE A 94 4.47 -4.17 -6.70
CA ILE A 94 4.01 -4.93 -5.53
C ILE A 94 3.92 -4.00 -4.32
N LEU A 95 2.75 -3.95 -3.72
CA LEU A 95 2.39 -3.05 -2.63
C LEU A 95 2.00 -3.90 -1.42
N LEU A 96 2.92 -4.05 -0.47
CA LEU A 96 2.64 -4.73 0.79
C LEU A 96 2.03 -3.69 1.75
N GLU A 97 0.71 -3.73 1.90
CA GLU A 97 -0.01 -2.80 2.79
C GLU A 97 0.37 -1.34 2.57
N PRO A 98 0.15 -0.78 1.36
CA PRO A 98 0.53 0.60 1.07
C PRO A 98 -0.27 1.57 1.94
N GLY A 99 0.39 2.63 2.43
CA GLY A 99 -0.25 3.63 3.28
C GLY A 99 -1.55 4.15 2.66
N GLY A 100 -2.66 4.16 3.39
CA GLY A 100 -3.97 4.46 2.81
C GLY A 100 -5.00 4.87 3.84
N PRO A 101 -6.30 4.85 3.48
CA PRO A 101 -6.89 4.69 2.13
C PRO A 101 -6.59 5.86 1.17
N PRO A 102 -7.17 5.88 -0.06
CA PRO A 102 -7.11 7.05 -0.92
C PRO A 102 -7.69 8.32 -0.26
N PHE A 103 -7.13 9.47 -0.60
CA PHE A 103 -7.45 10.83 -0.14
C PHE A 103 -7.29 11.15 1.35
N LYS A 104 -7.38 10.16 2.24
CA LYS A 104 -7.31 10.33 3.71
C LYS A 104 -6.53 9.21 4.38
N GLY A 105 -5.99 9.45 5.56
CA GLY A 105 -5.51 8.38 6.43
C GLY A 105 -6.64 7.70 7.20
N ALA A 106 -6.31 6.56 7.81
CA ALA A 106 -7.21 5.81 8.69
C ALA A 106 -6.45 5.16 9.84
N ILE A 107 -7.20 4.75 10.87
CA ILE A 107 -6.75 4.04 12.07
C ILE A 107 -5.66 4.77 12.88
N TYR A 108 -4.42 4.78 12.41
CA TYR A 108 -3.30 5.41 13.12
C TYR A 108 -3.10 6.89 12.77
N ASN A 109 -3.43 7.31 11.55
CA ASN A 109 -3.15 8.66 11.07
C ASN A 109 -4.35 9.28 10.32
N PRO A 110 -5.53 9.43 10.96
CA PRO A 110 -6.77 9.83 10.27
C PRO A 110 -6.73 11.23 9.65
N ASN A 111 -5.81 12.10 10.08
CA ASN A 111 -5.70 13.48 9.60
C ASN A 111 -4.76 13.65 8.40
N VAL A 112 -4.03 12.60 8.00
CA VAL A 112 -3.20 12.65 6.79
C VAL A 112 -4.09 12.76 5.57
N THR A 113 -3.73 13.62 4.61
CA THR A 113 -4.42 13.75 3.33
C THR A 113 -3.51 13.26 2.20
N ARG A 114 -4.12 12.85 1.08
CA ARG A 114 -3.41 12.46 -0.15
C ARG A 114 -4.05 13.22 -1.31
N PRO A 115 -3.62 14.47 -1.57
CA PRO A 115 -4.27 15.32 -2.56
C PRO A 115 -4.40 14.64 -3.93
N TRP A 116 -3.40 13.85 -4.33
CA TRP A 116 -3.35 13.18 -5.63
C TRP A 116 -3.98 11.79 -5.62
N GLY A 117 -4.93 11.54 -4.70
CA GLY A 117 -5.62 10.27 -4.52
C GLY A 117 -4.81 9.28 -3.69
N LEU A 118 -3.66 8.83 -4.19
CA LEU A 118 -2.81 7.83 -3.51
C LEU A 118 -1.57 8.45 -2.87
N VAL A 119 -1.14 9.61 -3.35
CA VAL A 119 0.17 10.21 -3.05
C VAL A 119 0.04 11.69 -2.70
N ASP A 120 1.11 12.26 -2.18
CA ASP A 120 1.21 13.65 -1.73
C ASP A 120 1.78 14.57 -2.81
N ILE A 121 2.45 14.00 -3.83
CA ILE A 121 3.10 14.71 -4.93
C ILE A 121 2.36 14.45 -6.27
N PRO A 122 2.56 15.30 -7.30
CA PRO A 122 1.99 15.06 -8.62
C PRO A 122 2.27 13.65 -9.16
N ILE A 123 1.24 13.05 -9.72
CA ILE A 123 1.28 11.79 -10.48
C ILE A 123 0.49 12.00 -11.78
N THR A 124 0.92 11.35 -12.86
CA THR A 124 0.42 11.65 -14.20
C THR A 124 -0.98 11.09 -14.43
N TYR A 125 -1.95 11.99 -14.62
CA TYR A 125 -3.33 11.66 -14.97
C TYR A 125 -3.67 12.06 -16.41
N ASP A 126 -4.59 11.34 -17.05
CA ASP A 126 -5.38 11.80 -18.20
C ASP A 126 -6.89 11.70 -17.93
N PRO A 127 -7.68 12.78 -18.10
CA PRO A 127 -7.22 14.15 -18.37
C PRO A 127 -6.29 14.68 -17.27
N ALA A 128 -5.39 15.61 -17.61
CA ALA A 128 -4.38 16.15 -16.70
C ALA A 128 -4.97 16.85 -15.46
N VAL A 129 -4.47 16.50 -14.28
CA VAL A 129 -4.79 17.15 -13.00
C VAL A 129 -3.82 18.31 -12.78
N THR A 130 -4.35 19.54 -12.69
CA THR A 130 -3.58 20.75 -12.38
C THR A 130 -3.81 21.19 -10.93
N ASP A 131 -5.06 21.10 -10.47
CA ASP A 131 -5.43 21.33 -9.08
C ASP A 131 -6.17 20.09 -8.54
N PRO A 132 -5.52 19.22 -7.76
CA PRO A 132 -6.14 18.00 -7.27
C PRO A 132 -7.40 18.24 -6.43
N ALA A 133 -7.54 19.39 -5.77
CA ALA A 133 -8.74 19.68 -4.97
C ALA A 133 -9.98 19.98 -5.83
N VAL A 134 -9.77 20.41 -7.08
CA VAL A 134 -10.84 20.72 -8.04
C VAL A 134 -11.04 19.58 -9.04
N ASP A 135 -9.94 19.03 -9.53
CA ASP A 135 -9.92 18.11 -10.66
C ASP A 135 -10.25 16.66 -10.28
N LEU A 136 -9.92 16.26 -9.04
CA LEU A 136 -10.26 14.94 -8.50
C LEU A 136 -11.52 15.06 -7.63
N VAL A 137 -12.67 15.09 -8.30
CA VAL A 137 -13.97 15.10 -7.61
C VAL A 137 -14.10 13.81 -6.81
N GLN A 138 -14.35 13.92 -5.51
CA GLN A 138 -14.39 12.77 -4.60
C GLN A 138 -15.82 12.28 -4.36
N GLN A 139 -15.99 10.98 -4.20
CA GLN A 139 -17.25 10.34 -3.82
C GLN A 139 -17.01 9.37 -2.67
N VAL A 140 -17.91 9.39 -1.69
CA VAL A 140 -17.92 8.44 -0.58
C VAL A 140 -18.67 7.18 -0.99
N HIS A 141 -18.02 6.03 -0.82
CA HIS A 141 -18.62 4.72 -1.01
C HIS A 141 -18.80 4.06 0.35
N VAL A 142 -19.99 3.49 0.56
CA VAL A 142 -20.33 2.78 1.81
C VAL A 142 -19.36 1.64 2.07
N LYS A 143 -19.19 1.29 3.34
CA LYS A 143 -18.38 0.14 3.76
C LYS A 143 -18.84 -1.14 3.06
N ARG A 144 -17.89 -1.99 2.66
CA ARG A 144 -18.15 -3.29 2.02
C ARG A 144 -18.84 -4.28 2.97
N ASP A 145 -18.47 -4.23 4.24
CA ASP A 145 -18.88 -5.10 5.33
C ASP A 145 -18.64 -4.45 6.70
N GLU A 146 -19.03 -5.11 7.79
CA GLU A 146 -18.89 -4.62 9.17
C GLU A 146 -17.43 -4.50 9.67
N LEU A 147 -16.47 -5.08 8.95
CA LEU A 147 -15.04 -5.05 9.28
C LEU A 147 -14.27 -4.01 8.44
N SER A 148 -14.94 -3.39 7.48
CA SER A 148 -14.37 -2.40 6.57
C SER A 148 -14.79 -0.98 6.93
N ILE A 149 -14.06 0.00 6.40
CA ILE A 149 -14.45 1.42 6.46
C ILE A 149 -14.99 1.91 5.11
N GLU A 150 -15.59 3.09 5.12
CA GLU A 150 -15.99 3.78 3.89
C GLU A 150 -14.78 4.17 3.04
N CYS A 151 -14.90 3.97 1.73
CA CYS A 151 -13.91 4.41 0.76
C CYS A 151 -14.22 5.85 0.30
N ILE A 152 -13.17 6.63 0.06
CA ILE A 152 -13.27 7.86 -0.73
C ILE A 152 -12.56 7.58 -2.04
N LEU A 153 -13.30 7.64 -3.15
CA LEU A 153 -12.80 7.37 -4.50
C LEU A 153 -13.06 8.60 -5.39
N GLN A 154 -12.65 8.55 -6.66
CA GLN A 154 -13.10 9.57 -7.62
C GLN A 154 -14.61 9.40 -7.85
N ALA A 155 -15.32 10.48 -8.11
CA ALA A 155 -16.74 10.43 -8.46
C ALA A 155 -16.93 9.78 -9.83
N GLU A 156 -18.09 9.16 -10.04
CA GLU A 156 -18.44 8.57 -11.35
C GLU A 156 -18.69 9.64 -12.43
N ASN A 157 -19.08 10.85 -12.01
CA ASN A 157 -19.28 12.01 -12.88
C ASN A 157 -18.67 13.27 -12.24
N PRO A 158 -17.70 13.96 -12.89
CA PRO A 158 -17.11 13.64 -14.18
C PRO A 158 -16.41 12.28 -14.18
N LYS A 159 -16.22 11.68 -15.35
CA LYS A 159 -15.55 10.37 -15.48
C LYS A 159 -14.21 10.40 -14.72
N PRO A 160 -13.87 9.38 -13.92
CA PRO A 160 -12.60 9.30 -13.22
C PRO A 160 -11.41 9.52 -14.15
N ARG A 161 -10.41 10.25 -13.67
CA ARG A 161 -9.14 10.46 -14.37
C ARG A 161 -8.26 9.22 -14.26
N GLN A 162 -7.49 8.96 -15.29
CA GLN A 162 -6.75 7.71 -15.49
C GLN A 162 -5.26 7.91 -15.22
N LEU A 163 -4.62 7.00 -14.49
CA LEU A 163 -3.18 7.00 -14.23
C LEU A 163 -2.44 6.42 -15.45
N VAL A 164 -2.29 7.22 -16.50
CA VAL A 164 -1.90 6.75 -17.84
C VAL A 164 -0.54 6.08 -17.94
N ASN A 165 0.42 6.44 -17.08
CA ASN A 165 1.73 5.75 -17.09
C ASN A 165 1.70 4.38 -16.39
N LEU A 166 0.58 4.04 -15.75
CA LEU A 166 0.43 2.83 -14.95
C LEU A 166 -0.66 1.88 -15.49
N GLU A 167 -1.45 2.33 -16.48
CA GLU A 167 -2.63 1.60 -16.98
C GLU A 167 -2.32 0.18 -17.46
N ASP A 168 -1.13 -0.02 -18.05
CA ASP A 168 -0.69 -1.29 -18.60
C ASP A 168 0.01 -2.20 -17.56
N LYS A 169 0.35 -1.67 -16.39
CA LYS A 169 1.19 -2.35 -15.39
C LYS A 169 0.39 -3.33 -14.55
N PRO A 170 0.88 -4.57 -14.35
CA PRO A 170 0.39 -5.44 -13.28
C PRO A 170 0.71 -4.82 -11.92
N ILE A 171 -0.30 -4.68 -11.07
CA ILE A 171 -0.17 -4.15 -9.71
C ILE A 171 -0.72 -5.19 -8.73
N LEU A 172 0.08 -5.57 -7.73
CA LEU A 172 -0.34 -6.44 -6.64
C LEU A 172 -0.42 -5.62 -5.35
N ILE A 173 -1.55 -5.72 -4.65
CA ILE A 173 -1.69 -5.28 -3.25
C ILE A 173 -1.85 -6.53 -2.39
N VAL A 174 -1.09 -6.63 -1.30
CA VAL A 174 -1.18 -7.74 -0.34
C VAL A 174 -1.49 -7.19 1.04
N THR A 175 -2.48 -7.77 1.71
CA THR A 175 -2.93 -7.36 3.04
C THR A 175 -3.00 -8.54 4.00
N GLY A 176 -2.38 -8.40 5.17
CA GLY A 176 -2.43 -9.36 6.28
C GLY A 176 -3.79 -9.42 6.94
N GLU A 177 -4.21 -10.63 7.33
CA GLU A 177 -5.53 -10.88 7.93
C GLU A 177 -5.80 -10.06 9.19
N ALA A 178 -4.78 -9.85 10.01
CA ALA A 178 -4.85 -9.13 11.27
C ALA A 178 -4.30 -7.70 11.19
N SER A 179 -3.94 -7.21 10.02
CA SER A 179 -3.37 -5.88 9.85
C SER A 179 -4.40 -4.77 10.02
N TYR A 180 -3.94 -3.58 10.42
CA TYR A 180 -4.76 -2.37 10.45
C TYR A 180 -5.10 -1.86 9.04
N HIS A 181 -4.48 -2.43 8.00
CA HIS A 181 -4.81 -2.20 6.60
C HIS A 181 -6.01 -3.01 6.11
N ALA A 182 -6.34 -4.13 6.77
CA ALA A 182 -7.47 -4.99 6.40
C ALA A 182 -8.81 -4.24 6.23
N PRO A 183 -9.14 -3.21 7.04
CA PRO A 183 -10.36 -2.45 6.85
C PRO A 183 -10.45 -1.63 5.56
N TYR A 184 -9.33 -1.32 4.88
CA TYR A 184 -9.32 -0.27 3.85
C TYR A 184 -8.48 -0.52 2.59
N ASP A 185 -7.56 -1.48 2.55
CA ASP A 185 -6.73 -1.68 1.35
C ASP A 185 -7.55 -2.04 0.10
N HIS A 186 -8.75 -2.59 0.28
CA HIS A 186 -9.70 -2.80 -0.82
C HIS A 186 -10.12 -1.49 -1.50
N CYS A 187 -10.18 -0.37 -0.77
CA CYS A 187 -10.42 0.96 -1.34
C CYS A 187 -9.25 1.40 -2.23
N THR A 188 -8.01 1.12 -1.82
CA THR A 188 -6.81 1.40 -2.62
C THR A 188 -6.82 0.61 -3.92
N ALA A 189 -7.17 -0.68 -3.85
CA ALA A 189 -7.30 -1.52 -5.04
C ALA A 189 -8.38 -0.99 -5.99
N GLU A 190 -9.51 -0.53 -5.44
CA GLU A 190 -10.59 0.02 -6.24
C GLU A 190 -10.23 1.35 -6.89
N PHE A 191 -9.50 2.22 -6.19
CA PHE A 191 -9.00 3.46 -6.77
C PHE A 191 -8.10 3.21 -7.98
N PHE A 192 -7.15 2.28 -7.90
CA PHE A 192 -6.30 1.92 -9.03
C PHE A 192 -7.12 1.45 -10.23
N ARG A 193 -8.10 0.55 -10.03
CA ARG A 193 -8.97 0.07 -11.11
C ARG A 193 -9.79 1.21 -11.72
N GLN A 194 -10.37 2.06 -10.87
CA GLN A 194 -11.13 3.23 -11.29
C GLN A 194 -10.27 4.21 -12.11
N ALA A 195 -8.99 4.32 -11.77
CA ALA A 195 -8.01 5.13 -12.48
C ALA A 195 -7.31 4.38 -13.63
N GLY A 196 -7.93 3.33 -14.20
CA GLY A 196 -7.47 2.69 -15.44
C GLY A 196 -6.45 1.57 -15.26
N CYS A 197 -5.99 1.29 -14.04
CA CYS A 197 -5.08 0.20 -13.75
C CYS A 197 -5.85 -1.12 -13.57
N GLU A 198 -6.52 -1.60 -14.61
CA GLU A 198 -7.44 -2.75 -14.58
C GLU A 198 -6.78 -4.06 -14.11
N LYS A 199 -5.47 -4.20 -14.34
CA LYS A 199 -4.66 -5.37 -13.92
C LYS A 199 -4.36 -5.39 -12.41
N THR A 200 -4.94 -4.48 -11.63
CA THR A 200 -4.71 -4.41 -10.18
C THR A 200 -5.36 -5.58 -9.45
N LYS A 201 -4.53 -6.44 -8.87
CA LYS A 201 -4.94 -7.55 -8.02
C LYS A 201 -4.76 -7.17 -6.55
N HIS A 202 -5.80 -7.44 -5.75
CA HIS A 202 -5.71 -7.37 -4.29
C HIS A 202 -5.84 -8.77 -3.72
N ILE A 203 -4.88 -9.16 -2.87
CA ILE A 203 -4.89 -10.42 -2.14
C ILE A 203 -4.97 -10.10 -0.64
N GLU A 204 -6.11 -10.44 -0.05
CA GLU A 204 -6.27 -10.52 1.40
C GLU A 204 -5.79 -11.91 1.84
N LEU A 205 -4.67 -11.99 2.57
CA LEU A 205 -3.99 -13.25 2.90
C LEU A 205 -4.93 -14.28 3.55
N GLY A 206 -5.77 -13.85 4.48
CA GLY A 206 -6.76 -14.73 5.14
C GLY A 206 -7.77 -15.36 4.17
N LYS A 207 -8.06 -14.72 3.03
CA LYS A 207 -8.97 -15.26 2.00
C LYS A 207 -8.32 -16.33 1.12
N VAL A 208 -7.00 -16.41 1.12
CA VAL A 208 -6.21 -17.41 0.37
C VAL A 208 -5.56 -18.46 1.28
N GLY A 209 -6.03 -18.56 2.52
CA GLY A 209 -5.61 -19.59 3.48
C GLY A 209 -4.35 -19.26 4.28
N VAL A 210 -3.81 -18.04 4.16
CA VAL A 210 -2.64 -17.58 4.93
C VAL A 210 -3.13 -16.72 6.09
N HIS A 211 -3.10 -17.28 7.30
CA HIS A 211 -3.81 -16.72 8.46
C HIS A 211 -2.87 -16.14 9.52
N GLY A 212 -3.39 -15.14 10.24
CA GLY A 212 -2.82 -14.61 11.46
C GLY A 212 -1.78 -13.51 11.29
N ASN A 213 -1.60 -13.00 10.07
CA ASN A 213 -0.56 -12.05 9.74
C ASN A 213 -0.92 -10.59 10.05
N GLY A 214 0.01 -9.88 10.69
CA GLY A 214 -0.09 -8.46 11.01
C GLY A 214 0.56 -7.57 9.96
N HIS A 215 0.89 -6.33 10.35
CA HIS A 215 1.44 -5.33 9.43
C HIS A 215 2.87 -5.63 8.95
N MET A 216 3.64 -6.31 9.81
CA MET A 216 5.02 -6.70 9.51
C MET A 216 5.06 -8.11 8.92
N LEU A 217 4.09 -8.45 8.06
CA LEU A 217 3.85 -9.78 7.50
C LEU A 217 5.12 -10.47 6.96
N PHE A 218 6.09 -9.71 6.43
CA PHE A 218 7.36 -10.25 5.93
C PHE A 218 8.40 -10.59 7.00
N MET A 219 8.13 -10.32 8.27
CA MET A 219 8.96 -10.64 9.43
C MET A 219 8.31 -11.70 10.33
N GLU A 220 7.17 -12.26 9.92
CA GLU A 220 6.37 -13.17 10.73
C GLU A 220 6.69 -14.65 10.45
N LYS A 221 6.28 -15.54 11.35
CA LYS A 221 6.72 -16.95 11.38
C LYS A 221 6.43 -17.73 10.09
N ASN A 222 5.36 -17.39 9.39
CA ASN A 222 4.91 -18.03 8.15
C ASN A 222 5.26 -17.21 6.89
N ILE A 223 6.40 -16.49 6.91
CA ILE A 223 6.89 -15.73 5.76
C ILE A 223 6.98 -16.56 4.48
N ASP A 224 7.32 -17.84 4.57
CA ASP A 224 7.41 -18.71 3.39
C ASP A 224 6.06 -18.87 2.66
N GLU A 225 4.94 -18.91 3.40
CA GLU A 225 3.60 -18.97 2.82
C GLU A 225 3.23 -17.67 2.10
N ILE A 226 3.57 -16.53 2.71
CA ILE A 226 3.36 -15.20 2.11
C ILE A 226 4.21 -15.05 0.85
N PHE A 227 5.48 -15.45 0.94
CA PHE A 227 6.40 -15.39 -0.19
C PHE A 227 5.87 -16.24 -1.35
N ALA A 228 5.36 -17.45 -1.09
CA ALA A 228 4.77 -18.29 -2.13
C ALA A 228 3.56 -17.63 -2.82
N VAL A 229 2.73 -16.87 -2.09
CA VAL A 229 1.62 -16.10 -2.68
C VAL A 229 2.16 -15.00 -3.62
N VAL A 230 3.15 -14.23 -3.16
CA VAL A 230 3.75 -13.13 -3.95
C VAL A 230 4.51 -13.68 -5.16
N GLU A 231 5.32 -14.73 -4.96
CA GLU A 231 6.08 -15.40 -6.01
C GLU A 231 5.17 -16.00 -7.07
N GLY A 232 4.08 -16.68 -6.68
CA GLY A 232 3.10 -17.23 -7.61
C GLY A 232 2.46 -16.14 -8.49
N TRP A 233 2.22 -14.96 -7.93
CA TRP A 233 1.78 -13.80 -8.71
C TRP A 233 2.87 -13.29 -9.66
N ILE A 234 4.11 -13.17 -9.19
CA ILE A 234 5.26 -12.76 -10.02
C ILE A 234 5.43 -13.71 -11.22
N GLN A 235 5.38 -15.02 -11.01
CA GLN A 235 5.55 -16.01 -12.08
C GLN A 235 4.43 -15.98 -13.13
N SER A 236 3.28 -15.38 -12.79
CA SER A 236 2.12 -15.29 -13.68
C SER A 236 2.04 -13.99 -14.49
N ASN A 237 3.03 -13.07 -14.38
CA ASN A 237 3.02 -11.73 -15.00
C ASN A 237 4.37 -11.32 -15.62
#